data_AF-A0A2U1JXX2-F1
#
_entry.id   AF-A0A2U1JXX2-F1
#
_cell.length_a   1.000
_cell.length_b   1.000
_cell.length_c   1.000
_cell.angle_alpha   90.00
_cell.angle_beta   90.00
_cell.angle_gamma   90.00
#
_symmetry.space_group_name_H-M   'P 1'
#
loop_
_entity.id
_entity.type
_entity.pdbx_description
1 polymer ?
#
loop_
_entity_poly.entity_id
_entity_poly.type
_entity_poly.pdbx_seq_one_letter_code
_entity_poly.pdbx_strand_id
1 'polypeptide(L)'
;MKKLYECNIKMKTHHDFGGIKNGKVVIRNLFSHEKEEMDQWDSIVLSLGRVPNIELYEEIKDLAPVVKPIGDCLAPRTIEEATLEGQLAILKM
;
A
#
# COMPACT_ATOMS: atom_id res chain seq x y z
N MET A 1 4.28 11.58 -14.72
CA MET A 1 5.08 10.91 -15.76
C MET A 1 6.25 11.76 -16.26
N LYS A 2 6.05 13.03 -16.68
CA LYS A 2 7.14 13.91 -17.18
C LYS A 2 8.43 13.87 -16.33
N LYS A 3 8.30 14.10 -15.02
CA LYS A 3 9.43 14.08 -14.08
C LYS A 3 10.17 12.74 -14.02
N LEU A 4 9.47 11.61 -14.16
CA LEU A 4 10.09 10.28 -14.18
C LEU A 4 10.93 10.07 -15.44
N TYR A 5 10.44 10.56 -16.59
CA TYR A 5 11.19 10.55 -17.85
C TYR A 5 12.38 11.50 -17.82
N GLU A 6 12.22 12.71 -17.26
CA GLU A 6 13.32 13.67 -17.06
C GLU A 6 14.43 13.07 -16.17
N CYS A 7 14.07 12.18 -15.22
CA CYS A 7 15.03 11.43 -14.40
C CYS A 7 15.54 10.12 -15.04
N ASN A 8 15.20 9.84 -16.31
CA ASN A 8 15.60 8.63 -17.04
C ASN A 8 15.22 7.31 -16.31
N ILE A 9 14.06 7.28 -15.64
CA ILE A 9 13.54 6.09 -14.96
C ILE A 9 12.96 5.12 -15.99
N LYS A 10 13.47 3.89 -16.02
CA LYS A 10 12.90 2.79 -16.81
C LYS A 10 11.57 2.35 -16.18
N MET A 11 10.47 2.63 -16.87
CA MET A 11 9.13 2.22 -16.42
C MET A 11 8.66 0.99 -17.17
N LYS A 12 8.17 0.00 -16.42
CA LYS A 12 7.57 -1.22 -16.96
C LYS A 12 6.14 -1.33 -16.45
N THR A 13 5.20 -0.88 -17.26
CA THR A 13 3.77 -0.89 -16.93
C THR A 13 3.14 -2.23 -17.29
N HIS A 14 1.92 -2.49 -16.80
CA HIS A 14 1.15 -3.71 -17.10
C HIS A 14 1.80 -5.02 -16.66
N HIS A 15 2.66 -4.96 -15.65
CA HIS A 15 3.24 -6.14 -15.01
C HIS A 15 2.85 -6.18 -13.53
N ASP A 16 2.58 -7.36 -13.01
CA ASP A 16 2.50 -7.60 -11.57
C ASP A 16 3.77 -8.28 -11.04
N PHE A 17 3.96 -8.15 -9.73
CA PHE A 17 5.08 -8.75 -9.00
C PHE A 17 4.75 -10.20 -8.66
N GLY A 18 5.50 -11.14 -9.24
CA GLY A 18 5.38 -12.58 -9.04
C GLY A 18 6.22 -13.14 -7.90
N GLY A 19 7.00 -12.30 -7.22
CA GLY A 19 7.87 -12.70 -6.11
C GLY A 19 9.36 -12.61 -6.43
N ILE A 20 10.19 -13.02 -5.47
CA ILE A 20 11.64 -13.12 -5.61
C ILE A 20 12.02 -14.59 -5.45
N LYS A 21 12.72 -15.16 -6.43
CA LYS A 21 13.16 -16.56 -6.43
C LYS A 21 14.60 -16.66 -6.91
N ASN A 22 15.44 -17.38 -6.16
CA ASN A 22 16.85 -17.59 -6.49
C ASN A 22 17.61 -16.27 -6.79
N GLY A 23 17.33 -15.21 -6.03
CA GLY A 23 17.95 -13.89 -6.21
C GLY A 23 17.44 -13.08 -7.41
N LYS A 24 16.43 -13.57 -8.14
CA LYS A 24 15.81 -12.87 -9.26
C LYS A 24 14.41 -12.41 -8.92
N VAL A 25 14.02 -11.26 -9.46
CA VAL A 25 12.64 -10.76 -9.41
C VAL A 25 11.86 -11.44 -10.52
N VAL A 26 10.69 -12.00 -10.20
CA VAL A 26 9.75 -12.49 -11.21
C VAL A 26 8.68 -11.44 -11.39
N ILE A 27 8.48 -10.97 -12.61
CA ILE A 27 7.32 -10.15 -12.99
C ILE A 27 6.50 -10.89 -14.03
N ARG A 28 5.22 -10.55 -14.15
CA ARG A 28 4.34 -11.18 -15.13
C ARG A 28 3.49 -10.14 -15.83
N ASN A 29 3.38 -10.25 -17.16
CA ASN A 29 2.51 -9.40 -17.95
C ASN A 29 1.04 -9.69 -17.61
N LEU A 30 0.27 -8.65 -17.29
CA LEU A 30 -1.12 -8.79 -16.88
C LEU A 30 -2.05 -9.33 -17.97
N PHE A 31 -1.69 -9.11 -19.24
CA PHE A 31 -2.52 -9.48 -20.39
C PHE A 31 -2.10 -10.79 -21.05
N SER A 32 -0.79 -11.00 -21.28
CA SER A 32 -0.30 -12.24 -21.90
C SER A 32 -0.03 -13.36 -20.89
N HIS A 33 0.06 -13.01 -19.61
CA HIS A 33 0.47 -13.91 -18.51
C HIS A 33 1.89 -14.50 -18.66
N GLU A 34 2.68 -13.99 -19.61
CA GLU A 34 4.09 -14.33 -19.73
C GLU A 34 4.87 -13.82 -18.52
N LYS A 35 5.80 -14.65 -18.05
CA LYS A 35 6.68 -14.34 -16.92
C LYS A 35 8.04 -13.93 -17.43
N GLU A 36 8.63 -12.96 -16.75
CA GLU A 36 9.99 -12.52 -16.97
C GLU A 36 10.76 -12.58 -15.64
N GLU A 37 11.97 -13.13 -15.70
CA GLU A 37 12.91 -13.05 -14.60
C GLU A 37 13.85 -11.88 -14.83
N MET A 38 13.96 -11.00 -13.83
CA MET A 38 14.85 -9.86 -13.84
C MET A 38 15.97 -10.08 -12.82
N ASP A 39 17.20 -9.76 -13.22
CA ASP A 39 18.41 -9.81 -12.41
C ASP A 39 19.15 -8.46 -12.44
N GLN A 40 20.33 -8.40 -11.83
CA GLN A 40 21.15 -7.19 -11.73
C GLN A 40 20.51 -6.03 -10.94
N TRP A 41 19.90 -6.35 -9.80
CA TRP A 41 19.38 -5.37 -8.84
C TRP A 41 20.15 -5.47 -7.53
N ASP A 42 20.61 -4.34 -7.01
CA ASP A 42 21.21 -4.29 -5.66
C ASP A 42 20.14 -4.21 -4.56
N SER A 43 18.95 -3.72 -4.90
CA SER A 43 17.86 -3.51 -3.94
C SER A 43 16.50 -3.54 -4.62
N ILE A 44 15.49 -3.94 -3.86
CA ILE A 44 14.10 -4.01 -4.28
C ILE A 44 13.25 -3.30 -3.24
N VAL A 45 12.44 -2.34 -3.69
CA VAL A 45 11.49 -1.61 -2.83
C VAL A 45 10.07 -2.06 -3.16
N LEU A 46 9.43 -2.74 -2.21
CA LEU A 46 8.05 -3.21 -2.36
C LEU A 46 7.06 -2.14 -1.89
N SER A 47 6.32 -1.55 -2.82
CA SER A 47 5.26 -0.57 -2.55
C SER A 47 3.89 -1.16 -2.88
N LEU A 48 3.51 -2.26 -2.20
CA LEU A 48 2.35 -3.11 -2.54
C LEU A 48 1.07 -2.77 -1.75
N GLY A 49 1.06 -1.70 -0.98
CA GLY A 49 -0.07 -1.29 -0.15
C GLY A 49 0.31 -1.15 1.32
N ARG A 50 -0.70 -0.95 2.16
CA ARG A 50 -0.59 -0.76 3.61
C ARG A 50 -1.49 -1.77 4.31
N VAL A 51 -1.14 -2.15 5.53
CA VAL A 51 -1.95 -3.01 6.39
C VAL A 51 -2.44 -2.15 7.57
N PRO A 52 -3.74 -2.13 7.89
CA PRO A 52 -4.26 -1.47 9.09
C PRO A 52 -3.55 -1.93 10.36
N ASN A 53 -3.21 -0.99 11.23
CA ASN A 53 -2.71 -1.30 12.58
C ASN A 53 -3.83 -1.07 13.61
N ILE A 54 -4.47 -2.14 14.05
CA ILE A 54 -5.64 -2.11 14.95
C ILE A 54 -5.35 -2.65 16.36
N GLU A 55 -4.10 -3.02 16.66
CA GLU A 55 -3.75 -3.72 17.91
C GLU A 55 -4.23 -2.96 19.15
N LEU A 56 -3.84 -1.68 19.27
CA LEU A 56 -4.26 -0.83 20.39
C LEU A 56 -5.78 -0.65 20.46
N TYR A 57 -6.46 -0.56 19.32
CA TYR A 57 -7.92 -0.43 19.31
C TYR A 57 -8.58 -1.68 19.91
N GLU A 58 -8.12 -2.87 19.50
CA GLU A 58 -8.64 -4.13 20.03
C GLU A 58 -8.40 -4.27 21.54
N GLU A 59 -7.27 -3.78 22.05
CA GLU A 59 -6.95 -3.79 23.49
C GLU A 59 -7.88 -2.88 24.32
N ILE A 60 -8.29 -1.73 23.78
CA ILE A 60 -8.95 -0.69 24.58
C ILE A 60 -10.44 -0.48 24.27
N LYS A 61 -10.98 -1.09 23.21
CA LYS A 61 -12.33 -0.79 22.69
C LYS A 61 -13.45 -0.91 23.74
N ASP A 62 -13.26 -1.75 24.75
CA ASP A 62 -14.24 -2.02 25.80
C ASP A 62 -13.94 -1.26 27.12
N LEU A 63 -12.88 -0.44 27.17
CA LEU A 63 -12.47 0.29 28.39
C LEU A 63 -13.20 1.62 28.60
N ALA A 64 -13.94 2.11 27.61
CA ALA A 64 -14.70 3.34 27.68
C ALA A 64 -16.03 3.22 26.92
N PRO A 65 -17.05 4.05 27.23
CA PRO A 65 -18.34 3.99 26.53
C PRO A 65 -18.24 4.20 25.02
N VAL A 66 -17.22 4.92 24.55
CA VAL A 66 -16.97 5.14 23.12
C VAL A 66 -15.48 5.09 22.83
N VAL A 67 -15.08 4.12 22.01
CA VAL A 67 -13.77 4.06 21.38
C VAL A 67 -14.01 3.86 19.88
N LYS A 68 -13.43 4.72 19.03
CA LYS A 68 -13.62 4.66 17.58
C LYS A 68 -12.26 4.63 16.87
N PRO A 69 -11.98 3.65 15.99
CA PRO A 69 -10.82 3.68 15.11
C PRO A 69 -11.12 4.63 13.93
N ILE A 70 -10.16 5.47 13.56
CA ILE A 70 -10.28 6.43 12.44
C ILE A 70 -8.97 6.52 11.65
N GLY A 71 -9.06 6.97 10.40
CA GLY A 71 -7.96 7.08 9.47
C GLY A 71 -7.45 5.72 9.01
N ASP A 72 -6.14 5.68 8.79
CA ASP A 72 -5.45 4.51 8.21
C ASP A 72 -5.47 3.28 9.11
N CYS A 73 -5.64 3.45 10.43
CA CYS A 73 -5.79 2.31 11.34
C CYS A 73 -7.09 1.53 11.11
N LEU A 74 -8.13 2.19 10.58
CA LEU A 74 -9.38 1.53 10.21
C LEU A 74 -9.32 0.95 8.80
N ALA A 75 -8.82 1.74 7.84
CA ALA A 75 -8.60 1.29 6.46
C ALA A 75 -7.59 2.23 5.81
N PRO A 76 -6.54 1.76 5.11
CA PRO A 76 -5.52 2.63 4.55
C PRO A 76 -6.10 3.36 3.35
N ARG A 77 -6.02 4.69 3.36
CA ARG A 77 -6.75 5.54 2.42
C ARG A 77 -5.97 6.81 2.09
N THR A 78 -6.54 7.76 1.37
CA THR A 78 -5.84 9.04 1.14
C THR A 78 -5.85 9.93 2.38
N ILE A 79 -5.00 10.96 2.39
CA ILE A 79 -4.91 11.92 3.51
C ILE A 79 -6.25 12.66 3.66
N GLU A 80 -6.89 13.01 2.56
CA GLU A 80 -8.18 13.69 2.53
C GLU A 80 -9.28 12.83 3.15
N GLU A 81 -9.33 11.54 2.81
CA GLU A 81 -10.30 10.60 3.36
C GLU A 81 -10.07 10.36 4.86
N ALA A 82 -8.81 10.25 5.31
CA ALA A 82 -8.48 10.12 6.73
C ALA A 82 -8.88 11.38 7.52
N THR A 83 -8.67 12.57 6.94
CA THR A 83 -9.05 13.85 7.54
C THR A 83 -10.57 13.99 7.64
N LEU A 84 -11.29 13.65 6.56
CA LEU A 84 -12.75 13.67 6.52
C LEU A 84 -13.35 12.70 7.55
N GLU A 85 -12.81 11.49 7.66
CA GLU A 85 -13.28 10.52 8.65
C GLU A 85 -13.11 11.03 10.09
N GLY A 86 -11.96 11.65 10.38
CA GLY A 86 -11.73 12.29 11.68
C GLY A 86 -12.76 13.37 12.00
N GLN A 87 -13.11 14.22 11.03
CA GLN A 87 -14.16 15.23 11.20
C GLN A 87 -15.55 14.59 11.42
N LEU A 88 -15.90 13.59 10.62
CA LEU A 88 -17.20 12.91 10.72
C LEU A 88 -17.36 12.13 12.03
N ALA A 89 -16.27 11.61 12.59
CA ALA A 89 -16.30 10.87 13.85
C ALA A 89 -16.80 11.73 15.02
N ILE A 90 -16.56 13.04 14.96
CA ILE A 90 -17.02 14.04 15.96
C ILE A 90 -18.42 14.54 15.63
N LEU A 91 -18.70 14.89 14.36
CA LEU A 91 -19.99 15.46 13.95
C LEU A 91 -21.16 14.47 14.04
N LYS A 92 -20.88 13.17 14.04
CA LYS A 92 -21.87 12.08 14.16
C LYS A 92 -21.92 11.47 15.57
N MET A 93 -21.37 12.15 16.58
CA MET A 93 -21.55 11.79 17.98
C MET A 93 -22.87 12.33 18.53
#